data_AF-A0A4R9A042-F1
#
_entry.id   AF-A0A4R9A042-F1
#
_cell.length_a   1.000
_cell.length_b   1.000
_cell.length_c   1.000
_cell.angle_alpha   90.00
_cell.angle_beta   90.00
_cell.angle_gamma   90.00
#
_symmetry.space_group_name_H-M   'P 1'
#
loop_
_entity.id
_entity.type
_entity.pdbx_description
1 polymer ?
#
loop_
_entity_poly.entity_id
_entity_poly.type
_entity_poly.pdbx_seq_one_letter_code
_entity_poly.pdbx_strand_id
1 'polypeptide(L)'
;MCSHCEPGGWAATRSKSTGLDKSRNCVRRNLQISVGIFAKSDAKRENLVSTTITSPAGAARGAAVSLVAQVFRFIIQMVGLALLSRLLEPSAFGLLAMILAVVGLATVLGDFGLSLAAVQAPTLSQAQKSALFWVNALIGVLAGVCVFCLSGPLAIFYERPELTALTQLLALVFLLNALSAQFRVELTRRLDFVGLAWSDALGPLGGLTIGVGMALAGFGVWALAWQQIAGAGFTLAVLVVRARWVPGSLLPMPNLRNFLAFGVATTSTQVLNYASVNIASVAVGKVLGASTLGIYSRAFQIFMLPLQQMAAPLTRVALPILSRLVGDERYSAYVCRAQLLMSYSLVPALLAMALVAEPVVRLVLGPGWEDAGSVLRILCFGGVFQALGYTYYWVFLSKARMGVMLGCELVGRVVMIALTLALANFGIDYVAAAYSIGLFMIWLVSSAFGLRLVGISAAALLGVTLRPVSLFFGIFVLIAGADWLLDFQQYGAFVHLGILVTLSMLLFAIAIAALRSLRSDLGIVLATGRMALKR
;
A
#
# COMPACT_ATOMS: atom_id res chain seq x y z
N MET A 1 -46.32 12.49 51.20
CA MET A 1 -46.68 13.17 52.46
C MET A 1 -45.54 12.93 53.42
N CYS A 2 -44.73 13.96 53.70
CA CYS A 2 -44.67 14.68 54.99
C CYS A 2 -43.69 13.99 55.97
N SER A 3 -42.88 14.68 56.78
CA SER A 3 -42.54 16.11 56.83
C SER A 3 -41.33 16.34 57.76
N HIS A 4 -40.59 17.41 57.49
CA HIS A 4 -39.60 18.16 58.29
C HIS A 4 -38.95 17.64 59.59
N CYS A 5 -37.65 17.92 59.70
CA CYS A 5 -36.89 18.06 60.94
C CYS A 5 -37.21 19.37 61.68
N GLU A 6 -36.92 19.45 62.98
CA GLU A 6 -36.69 20.70 63.72
C GLU A 6 -35.78 20.44 64.96
N PRO A 7 -35.32 21.43 65.76
CA PRO A 7 -33.97 22.01 65.55
C PRO A 7 -33.10 22.20 66.83
N GLY A 8 -31.95 22.89 66.67
CA GLY A 8 -31.20 23.57 67.75
C GLY A 8 -29.79 23.02 68.01
N GLY A 9 -28.77 23.82 68.35
CA GLY A 9 -28.68 25.30 68.36
C GLY A 9 -27.43 25.80 69.14
N TRP A 10 -26.99 27.06 68.89
CA TRP A 10 -26.02 27.85 69.71
C TRP A 10 -24.58 27.26 69.82
N ALA A 11 -23.44 27.93 70.07
CA ALA A 11 -22.94 29.32 70.16
C ALA A 11 -21.36 29.25 70.16
N ALA A 12 -20.52 30.26 69.91
CA ALA A 12 -20.65 31.62 69.35
C ALA A 12 -19.25 32.24 68.96
N THR A 13 -19.26 33.31 68.15
CA THR A 13 -18.28 34.42 68.03
C THR A 13 -16.79 34.26 67.58
N ARG A 14 -16.49 35.01 66.51
CA ARG A 14 -15.24 35.78 66.17
C ARG A 14 -13.93 35.03 65.81
N SER A 15 -13.51 35.16 64.55
CA SER A 15 -12.46 36.15 64.16
C SER A 15 -12.41 36.39 62.64
N LYS A 16 -11.54 37.30 62.17
CA LYS A 16 -11.53 37.91 60.83
C LYS A 16 -10.86 37.02 59.76
N SER A 17 -11.49 36.82 58.59
CA SER A 17 -10.81 36.42 57.34
C SER A 17 -11.57 36.73 56.03
N THR A 18 -12.43 37.75 56.03
CA THR A 18 -13.16 38.18 54.82
C THR A 18 -12.24 38.86 53.80
N GLY A 19 -11.76 38.10 52.80
CA GLY A 19 -11.02 38.66 51.67
C GLY A 19 -10.57 37.65 50.61
N LEU A 20 -10.04 36.50 51.01
CA LEU A 20 -9.32 35.58 50.10
C LEU A 20 -10.18 34.46 49.47
N ASP A 21 -11.34 34.13 50.03
CA ASP A 21 -12.14 32.98 49.56
C ASP A 21 -13.14 33.33 48.43
N LYS A 22 -13.56 34.60 48.33
CA LYS A 22 -14.42 35.06 47.23
C LYS A 22 -13.70 35.06 45.87
N SER A 23 -12.40 35.35 45.82
CA SER A 23 -11.64 35.35 44.55
C SER A 23 -11.41 33.92 44.02
N ARG A 24 -11.06 32.97 44.89
CA ARG A 24 -10.87 31.56 44.51
C ARG A 24 -12.15 30.93 43.95
N ASN A 25 -13.30 31.19 44.56
CA ASN A 25 -14.58 30.69 44.07
C ASN A 25 -15.02 31.38 42.76
N CYS A 26 -14.71 32.66 42.56
CA CYS A 26 -14.99 33.35 41.30
C CYS A 26 -14.12 32.83 40.13
N VAL A 27 -12.83 32.58 40.38
CA VAL A 27 -11.92 31.99 39.38
C VAL A 27 -12.31 30.54 39.05
N ARG A 28 -12.68 29.71 40.04
CA ARG A 28 -13.19 28.34 39.78
C ARG A 28 -14.49 28.32 38.97
N ARG A 29 -15.45 29.22 39.26
CA ARG A 29 -16.67 29.35 38.45
C ARG A 29 -16.36 29.80 37.02
N ASN A 30 -15.51 30.80 36.83
CA ASN A 30 -15.15 31.26 35.49
C ASN A 30 -14.39 30.19 34.68
N LEU A 31 -13.51 29.39 35.30
CA LEU A 31 -12.90 28.25 34.62
C LEU A 31 -13.94 27.17 34.24
N GLN A 32 -14.86 26.80 35.13
CA GLN A 32 -15.91 25.81 34.80
C GLN A 32 -16.87 26.32 33.72
N ILE A 33 -17.19 27.62 33.71
CA ILE A 33 -18.01 28.26 32.67
C ILE A 33 -17.26 28.25 31.33
N SER A 34 -15.99 28.66 31.29
CA SER A 34 -15.18 28.64 30.05
C SER A 34 -14.98 27.21 29.51
N VAL A 35 -14.65 26.23 30.36
CA VAL A 35 -14.53 24.83 29.94
C VAL A 35 -15.87 24.27 29.47
N GLY A 36 -16.98 24.61 30.13
CA GLY A 36 -18.33 24.23 29.71
C GLY A 36 -18.77 24.86 28.39
N ILE A 37 -18.33 26.10 28.10
CA ILE A 37 -18.59 26.78 26.82
C ILE A 37 -17.74 26.17 25.69
N PHE A 38 -16.46 25.86 25.92
CA PHE A 38 -15.64 25.14 24.94
C PHE A 38 -16.19 23.73 24.68
N ALA A 39 -16.54 22.96 25.72
CA ALA A 39 -17.13 21.62 25.56
C ALA A 39 -18.50 21.65 24.83
N LYS A 40 -19.36 22.65 25.09
CA LYS A 40 -20.60 22.84 24.32
C LYS A 40 -20.33 23.31 22.88
N SER A 41 -19.31 24.13 22.65
CA SER A 41 -18.88 24.53 21.30
C SER A 41 -18.41 23.32 20.51
N ASP A 42 -17.57 22.47 21.10
CA ASP A 42 -17.04 21.29 20.43
C ASP A 42 -18.12 20.22 20.24
N ALA A 43 -18.98 19.92 21.21
CA ALA A 43 -20.11 19.01 21.00
C ALA A 43 -21.11 19.53 19.95
N LYS A 44 -21.34 20.85 19.87
CA LYS A 44 -22.20 21.46 18.85
C LYS A 44 -21.51 21.48 17.47
N ARG A 45 -20.18 21.63 17.42
CA ARG A 45 -19.38 21.47 16.19
C ARG A 45 -19.30 20.02 15.74
N GLU A 46 -19.11 19.05 16.62
CA GLU A 46 -19.17 17.62 16.30
C GLU A 46 -20.53 17.25 15.72
N ASN A 47 -21.64 17.78 16.27
CA ASN A 47 -22.98 17.58 15.70
C ASN A 47 -23.20 18.31 14.36
N LEU A 48 -22.67 19.52 14.16
CA LEU A 48 -22.74 20.21 12.86
C LEU A 48 -21.87 19.54 11.80
N VAL A 49 -20.68 19.07 12.18
CA VAL A 49 -19.74 18.35 11.30
C VAL A 49 -20.26 16.96 10.97
N SER A 50 -20.81 16.22 11.94
CA SER A 50 -21.43 14.90 11.69
C SER A 50 -22.66 15.01 10.79
N THR A 51 -23.54 15.99 11.01
CA THR A 51 -24.70 16.24 10.14
C THR A 51 -24.29 16.66 8.72
N THR A 52 -23.19 17.42 8.56
CA THR A 52 -22.71 17.82 7.22
C THR A 52 -22.02 16.67 6.49
N ILE A 53 -21.24 15.84 7.19
CA ILE A 53 -20.44 14.75 6.62
C ILE A 53 -21.25 13.46 6.39
N THR A 54 -22.33 13.22 7.14
CA THR A 54 -23.27 12.11 6.87
C THR A 54 -24.18 12.35 5.67
N SER A 55 -24.18 13.57 5.09
CA SER A 55 -24.80 13.79 3.78
C SER A 55 -24.06 12.97 2.69
N PRO A 56 -24.77 12.35 1.73
CA PRO A 56 -24.14 11.61 0.62
C PRO A 56 -23.10 12.45 -0.15
N ALA A 57 -23.31 13.77 -0.23
CA ALA A 57 -22.39 14.72 -0.84
C ALA A 57 -21.03 14.83 -0.11
N GLY A 58 -21.01 14.71 1.22
CA GLY A 58 -19.77 14.71 2.02
C GLY A 58 -18.90 13.48 1.72
N ALA A 59 -19.51 12.30 1.71
CA ALA A 59 -18.84 11.05 1.35
C ALA A 59 -18.34 11.05 -0.11
N ALA A 60 -19.19 11.47 -1.07
CA ALA A 60 -18.81 11.58 -2.48
C ALA A 60 -17.63 12.55 -2.70
N ARG A 61 -17.64 13.71 -2.03
CA ARG A 61 -16.51 14.66 -2.07
C ARG A 61 -15.23 14.09 -1.47
N GLY A 62 -15.32 13.32 -0.38
CA GLY A 62 -14.17 12.61 0.20
C GLY A 62 -13.59 11.55 -0.74
N ALA A 63 -14.45 10.80 -1.44
CA ALA A 63 -14.03 9.83 -2.45
C ALA A 63 -13.35 10.50 -3.65
N ALA A 64 -13.93 11.60 -4.17
CA ALA A 64 -13.35 12.37 -5.27
C ALA A 64 -11.97 12.95 -4.92
N VAL A 65 -11.81 13.53 -3.72
CA VAL A 65 -10.49 14.02 -3.24
C VAL A 65 -9.49 12.87 -3.11
N SER A 66 -9.91 11.70 -2.63
CA SER A 66 -9.05 10.52 -2.53
C SER A 66 -8.56 10.03 -3.91
N LEU A 67 -9.42 10.07 -4.93
CA LEU A 67 -9.06 9.73 -6.32
C LEU A 67 -8.06 10.73 -6.91
N VAL A 68 -8.30 12.04 -6.74
CA VAL A 68 -7.38 13.10 -7.19
C VAL A 68 -6.01 12.95 -6.51
N ALA A 69 -5.98 12.66 -5.21
CA ALA A 69 -4.75 12.42 -4.46
C ALA A 69 -4.03 11.14 -4.91
N GLN A 70 -4.77 10.07 -5.24
CA GLN A 70 -4.18 8.84 -5.78
C GLN A 70 -3.52 9.09 -7.15
N VAL A 71 -4.16 9.85 -8.04
CA VAL A 71 -3.57 10.25 -9.34
C VAL A 71 -2.34 11.14 -9.13
N PHE A 72 -2.41 12.14 -8.23
CA PHE A 72 -1.28 13.03 -7.95
C PHE A 72 -0.10 12.27 -7.34
N ARG A 73 -0.34 11.34 -6.41
CA ARG A 73 0.68 10.45 -5.85
C ARG A 73 1.32 9.56 -6.92
N PHE A 74 0.52 9.03 -7.86
CA PHE A 74 1.05 8.27 -9.00
C PHE A 74 1.94 9.12 -9.91
N ILE A 75 1.55 10.37 -10.19
CA ILE A 75 2.38 11.32 -10.96
C ILE A 75 3.70 11.59 -10.22
N ILE A 76 3.67 11.88 -8.91
CA ILE A 76 4.90 12.07 -8.11
C ILE A 76 5.79 10.82 -8.16
N GLN A 77 5.22 9.62 -8.06
CA GLN A 77 5.97 8.36 -8.13
C GLN A 77 6.60 8.14 -9.51
N MET A 78 5.88 8.42 -10.59
CA MET A 78 6.40 8.30 -11.97
C MET A 78 7.49 9.34 -12.27
N VAL A 79 7.26 10.60 -11.91
CA VAL A 79 8.24 11.69 -12.06
C VAL A 79 9.48 11.42 -11.21
N GLY A 80 9.30 10.98 -9.96
CA GLY A 80 10.41 10.63 -9.08
C GLY A 80 11.20 9.41 -9.51
N LEU A 81 10.54 8.40 -10.08
CA LEU A 81 11.18 7.26 -10.72
C LEU A 81 12.06 7.75 -11.89
N ALA A 82 11.50 8.52 -12.82
CA ALA A 82 12.20 8.99 -14.01
C ALA A 82 13.36 9.94 -13.70
N LEU A 83 13.12 10.98 -12.87
CA LEU A 83 14.15 11.96 -12.53
C LEU A 83 15.30 11.32 -11.76
N LEU A 84 15.02 10.55 -10.70
CA LEU A 84 16.08 10.01 -9.87
C LEU A 84 16.86 8.89 -10.56
N SER A 85 16.24 8.07 -11.44
CA SER A 85 16.99 7.08 -12.22
C SER A 85 17.85 7.68 -13.33
N ARG A 86 17.58 8.92 -13.76
CA ARG A 86 18.44 9.67 -14.68
C ARG A 86 19.56 10.45 -13.99
N LEU A 87 19.41 10.73 -12.69
CA LEU A 87 20.39 11.46 -11.88
C LEU A 87 21.32 10.54 -11.07
N LEU A 88 20.94 9.28 -10.87
CA LEU A 88 21.64 8.33 -10.01
C LEU A 88 21.83 6.98 -10.71
N GLU A 89 23.02 6.41 -10.56
CA GLU A 89 23.36 5.09 -11.06
C GLU A 89 22.49 3.97 -10.44
N PRO A 90 22.33 2.82 -11.13
CA PRO A 90 21.66 1.64 -10.56
C PRO A 90 22.27 1.18 -9.22
N SER A 91 23.57 1.35 -9.03
CA SER A 91 24.31 1.04 -7.80
C SER A 91 23.66 1.66 -6.55
N ALA A 92 23.24 2.92 -6.62
CA ALA A 92 22.59 3.64 -5.52
C ALA A 92 21.22 3.06 -5.14
N PHE A 93 20.42 2.67 -6.14
CA PHE A 93 19.13 1.99 -5.92
C PHE A 93 19.33 0.58 -5.37
N GLY A 94 20.38 -0.10 -5.83
CA GLY A 94 20.81 -1.39 -5.29
C GLY A 94 21.14 -1.35 -3.81
N LEU A 95 21.99 -0.42 -3.38
CA LEU A 95 22.33 -0.23 -1.97
C LEU A 95 21.08 0.07 -1.12
N LEU A 96 20.17 0.94 -1.60
CA LEU A 96 18.91 1.17 -0.92
C LEU A 96 18.04 -0.11 -0.85
N ALA A 97 17.95 -0.87 -1.94
CA ALA A 97 17.18 -2.10 -2.00
C ALA A 97 17.75 -3.21 -1.09
N MET A 98 19.08 -3.33 -0.96
CA MET A 98 19.74 -4.23 0.01
C MET A 98 19.29 -3.93 1.44
N ILE A 99 19.26 -2.65 1.82
CA ILE A 99 18.81 -2.20 3.13
C ILE A 99 17.33 -2.54 3.27
N LEU A 100 16.48 -2.00 2.39
CA LEU A 100 15.03 -2.14 2.49
C LEU A 100 14.59 -3.61 2.51
N ALA A 101 15.19 -4.50 1.71
CA ALA A 101 14.81 -5.91 1.65
C ALA A 101 14.97 -6.66 2.99
N VAL A 102 15.96 -6.29 3.81
CA VAL A 102 16.20 -6.89 5.13
C VAL A 102 15.48 -6.09 6.23
N VAL A 103 15.64 -4.78 6.21
CA VAL A 103 15.20 -3.84 7.25
C VAL A 103 13.70 -3.51 7.16
N GLY A 104 13.06 -3.73 6.02
CA GLY A 104 11.61 -3.57 5.84
C GLY A 104 10.76 -4.61 6.60
N LEU A 105 11.34 -5.70 7.10
CA LEU A 105 10.66 -6.54 8.09
C LEU A 105 10.35 -5.73 9.36
N ALA A 106 11.25 -4.84 9.77
CA ALA A 106 11.02 -3.99 10.93
C ALA A 106 9.96 -2.90 10.67
N THR A 107 9.62 -2.54 9.42
CA THR A 107 8.52 -1.57 9.17
C THR A 107 7.17 -2.25 9.27
N VAL A 108 7.08 -3.53 8.89
CA VAL A 108 5.91 -4.37 9.17
C VAL A 108 5.71 -4.57 10.67
N LEU A 109 6.79 -4.83 11.43
CA LEU A 109 6.74 -4.89 12.89
C LEU A 109 6.42 -3.52 13.52
N GLY A 110 6.84 -2.42 12.90
CA GLY A 110 6.74 -1.05 13.41
C GLY A 110 5.32 -0.52 13.64
N ASP A 111 4.35 -0.98 12.84
CA ASP A 111 2.91 -0.68 13.04
C ASP A 111 2.22 -1.73 13.92
N PHE A 112 2.81 -2.93 14.03
CA PHE A 112 2.34 -4.08 14.80
C PHE A 112 0.84 -4.41 14.63
N GLY A 113 0.24 -4.07 13.47
CA GLY A 113 -1.20 -4.17 13.21
C GLY A 113 -2.10 -3.28 14.09
N LEU A 114 -1.51 -2.44 14.96
CA LEU A 114 -2.23 -1.61 15.93
C LEU A 114 -3.05 -0.53 15.24
N SER A 115 -2.57 0.06 14.15
CA SER A 115 -3.35 1.03 13.38
C SER A 115 -4.64 0.42 12.81
N LEU A 116 -4.59 -0.82 12.32
CA LEU A 116 -5.78 -1.49 11.79
C LEU A 116 -6.78 -1.81 12.91
N ALA A 117 -6.31 -2.34 14.04
CA ALA A 117 -7.14 -2.56 15.23
C ALA A 117 -7.80 -1.27 15.73
N ALA A 118 -7.02 -0.18 15.78
CA ALA A 118 -7.48 1.13 16.22
C ALA A 118 -8.45 1.80 15.24
N VAL A 119 -8.36 1.54 13.93
CA VAL A 119 -9.37 1.97 12.94
C VAL A 119 -10.66 1.15 13.07
N GLN A 120 -10.57 -0.17 13.27
CA GLN A 120 -11.74 -1.06 13.32
C GLN A 120 -12.54 -0.99 14.63
N ALA A 121 -11.92 -0.57 15.75
CA ALA A 121 -12.61 -0.51 17.05
C ALA A 121 -13.86 0.41 17.01
N PRO A 122 -15.03 0.01 17.55
CA PRO A 122 -16.22 0.85 17.53
C PRO A 122 -16.00 2.20 18.24
N THR A 123 -15.36 2.18 19.40
CA THR A 123 -15.00 3.35 20.20
C THR A 123 -13.52 3.31 20.57
N LEU A 124 -12.90 4.49 20.71
CA LEU A 124 -11.52 4.66 21.19
C LEU A 124 -11.50 5.84 22.18
N SER A 125 -11.21 5.57 23.45
CA SER A 125 -11.11 6.63 24.46
C SER A 125 -9.84 7.48 24.25
N GLN A 126 -9.83 8.71 24.77
CA GLN A 126 -8.64 9.58 24.68
C GLN A 126 -7.41 8.97 25.36
N ALA A 127 -7.61 8.20 26.45
CA ALA A 127 -6.56 7.41 27.08
C ALA A 127 -6.03 6.31 26.14
N GLN A 128 -6.93 5.56 25.47
CA GLN A 128 -6.52 4.54 24.48
C GLN A 128 -5.79 5.15 23.29
N LYS A 129 -6.25 6.29 22.75
CA LYS A 129 -5.55 7.02 21.67
C LYS A 129 -4.12 7.40 22.08
N SER A 130 -3.96 7.95 23.28
CA SER A 130 -2.66 8.39 23.81
C SER A 130 -1.74 7.20 24.10
N ALA A 131 -2.27 6.13 24.70
CA ALA A 131 -1.52 4.92 24.98
C ALA A 131 -1.07 4.20 23.69
N LEU A 132 -1.93 4.10 22.67
CA LEU A 132 -1.58 3.54 21.37
C LEU A 132 -0.51 4.37 20.64
N PHE A 133 -0.54 5.70 20.73
CA PHE A 133 0.55 6.55 20.22
C PHE A 133 1.90 6.22 20.89
N TRP A 134 1.93 6.16 22.23
CA TRP A 134 3.17 5.87 22.96
C TRP A 134 3.67 4.43 22.77
N VAL A 135 2.76 3.46 22.65
CA VAL A 135 3.11 2.07 22.29
C VAL A 135 3.69 2.01 20.88
N ASN A 136 3.07 2.64 19.88
CA ASN A 136 3.62 2.72 18.53
C ASN A 136 4.99 3.42 18.55
N ALA A 137 5.13 4.56 19.22
CA ALA A 137 6.40 5.28 19.35
C ALA A 137 7.50 4.40 19.98
N LEU A 138 7.19 3.65 21.03
CA LEU A 138 8.12 2.70 21.65
C LEU A 138 8.52 1.59 20.68
N ILE A 139 7.55 0.99 19.98
CA ILE A 139 7.82 -0.04 18.95
C ILE A 139 8.68 0.53 17.83
N GLY A 140 8.44 1.77 17.39
CA GLY A 140 9.24 2.47 16.39
C GLY A 140 10.67 2.77 16.83
N VAL A 141 10.87 3.16 18.10
CA VAL A 141 12.21 3.32 18.69
C VAL A 141 12.92 1.97 18.76
N LEU A 142 12.27 0.92 19.25
CA LEU A 142 12.85 -0.43 19.34
C LEU A 142 13.22 -0.96 17.94
N ALA A 143 12.33 -0.81 16.96
CA ALA A 143 12.60 -1.14 15.56
C ALA A 143 13.79 -0.36 15.00
N GLY A 144 13.84 0.96 15.22
CA GLY A 144 14.96 1.81 14.82
C GLY A 144 16.29 1.39 15.46
N VAL A 145 16.31 1.09 16.78
CA VAL A 145 17.50 0.60 17.48
C VAL A 145 17.94 -0.77 16.96
N CYS A 146 17.01 -1.70 16.74
CA CYS A 146 17.31 -3.00 16.13
C CYS A 146 17.94 -2.84 14.74
N VAL A 147 17.40 -1.94 13.91
CA VAL A 147 17.94 -1.62 12.56
C VAL A 147 19.32 -0.98 12.64
N PHE A 148 19.52 -0.04 13.57
CA PHE A 148 20.81 0.58 13.82
C PHE A 148 21.87 -0.46 14.22
N CYS A 149 21.55 -1.37 15.15
CA CYS A 149 22.44 -2.46 15.56
C CYS A 149 22.67 -3.49 14.44
N LEU A 150 21.70 -3.70 13.55
CA LEU A 150 21.83 -4.61 12.40
C LEU A 150 22.71 -4.05 11.28
N SER A 151 23.02 -2.74 11.28
CA SER A 151 23.79 -2.07 10.22
C SER A 151 25.17 -2.70 9.94
N GLY A 152 25.91 -3.07 10.98
CA GLY A 152 27.21 -3.74 10.86
C GLY A 152 27.10 -5.14 10.26
N PRO A 153 26.30 -6.07 10.85
CA PRO A 153 26.03 -7.38 10.27
C PRO A 153 25.52 -7.32 8.82
N LEU A 154 24.70 -6.31 8.47
CA LEU A 154 24.20 -6.11 7.11
C LEU A 154 25.32 -5.71 6.12
N ALA A 155 26.20 -4.79 6.53
CA ALA A 155 27.35 -4.37 5.74
C ALA A 155 28.35 -5.52 5.52
N ILE A 156 28.56 -6.37 6.54
CA ILE A 156 29.36 -7.60 6.43
C ILE A 156 28.68 -8.60 5.49
N PHE A 157 27.37 -8.83 5.64
CA PHE A 157 26.63 -9.80 4.83
C PHE A 157 26.70 -9.47 3.34
N TYR A 158 26.50 -8.21 2.94
CA TYR A 158 26.58 -7.80 1.54
C TYR A 158 28.00 -7.40 1.08
N GLU A 159 29.00 -7.44 1.95
CA GLU A 159 30.38 -6.99 1.67
C GLU A 159 30.45 -5.53 1.17
N ARG A 160 29.67 -4.65 1.81
CA ARG A 160 29.51 -3.22 1.45
C ARG A 160 29.54 -2.32 2.68
N PRO A 161 30.68 -1.67 3.01
CA PRO A 161 30.80 -0.85 4.22
C PRO A 161 29.86 0.35 4.23
N GLU A 162 29.48 0.89 3.06
CA GLU A 162 28.59 2.04 2.89
C GLU A 162 27.19 1.79 3.48
N LEU A 163 26.75 0.53 3.49
CA LEU A 163 25.47 0.13 4.08
C LEU A 163 25.39 0.43 5.58
N THR A 164 26.51 0.48 6.29
CA THR A 164 26.54 0.75 7.74
C THR A 164 25.87 2.09 8.04
N ALA A 165 26.45 3.17 7.51
CA ALA A 165 26.01 4.53 7.80
C ALA A 165 24.67 4.85 7.12
N LEU A 166 24.38 4.29 5.93
CA LEU A 166 23.08 4.40 5.28
C LEU A 166 21.95 3.75 6.10
N THR A 167 22.19 2.56 6.67
CA THR A 167 21.19 1.84 7.49
C THR A 167 20.95 2.56 8.82
N GLN A 168 22.02 3.07 9.45
CA GLN A 168 21.92 3.88 10.66
C GLN A 168 21.11 5.16 10.42
N LEU A 169 21.31 5.84 9.29
CA LEU A 169 20.52 7.01 8.90
C LEU A 169 19.05 6.63 8.66
N LEU A 170 18.79 5.55 7.91
CA LEU A 170 17.43 5.07 7.63
C LEU A 170 16.68 4.53 8.87
N ALA A 171 17.37 4.22 9.97
CA ALA A 171 16.73 3.86 11.24
C ALA A 171 15.79 4.98 11.76
N LEU A 172 16.02 6.24 11.40
CA LEU A 172 15.15 7.37 11.76
C LEU A 172 13.75 7.29 11.13
N VAL A 173 13.63 6.64 9.96
CA VAL A 173 12.34 6.48 9.24
C VAL A 173 11.33 5.67 10.06
N PHE A 174 11.80 4.74 10.89
CA PHE A 174 10.97 3.90 11.76
C PHE A 174 10.24 4.73 12.81
N LEU A 175 10.99 5.62 13.48
CA LEU A 175 10.42 6.55 14.46
C LEU A 175 9.40 7.49 13.81
N LEU A 176 9.74 8.11 12.68
CA LEU A 176 8.85 9.05 11.97
C LEU A 176 7.53 8.38 11.52
N ASN A 177 7.60 7.15 11.01
CA ASN A 177 6.42 6.37 10.62
C ASN A 177 5.59 5.93 11.83
N ALA A 178 6.22 5.48 12.91
CA ALA A 178 5.53 5.07 14.13
C ALA A 178 4.80 6.24 14.82
N LEU A 179 5.41 7.42 14.87
CA LEU A 179 4.76 8.65 15.34
C LEU A 179 3.57 9.02 14.43
N SER A 180 3.71 8.85 13.11
CA SER A 180 2.65 9.15 12.12
C SER A 180 1.43 8.24 12.25
N ALA A 181 1.62 6.99 12.69
CA ALA A 181 0.59 5.95 12.71
C ALA A 181 -0.69 6.39 13.43
N GLN A 182 -0.61 6.85 14.68
CA GLN A 182 -1.81 7.20 15.45
C GLN A 182 -2.52 8.46 14.91
N PHE A 183 -1.80 9.44 14.34
CA PHE A 183 -2.43 10.57 13.66
C PHE A 183 -3.19 10.10 12.42
N ARG A 184 -2.61 9.18 11.63
CA ARG A 184 -3.26 8.58 10.47
C ARG A 184 -4.52 7.80 10.85
N VAL A 185 -4.49 7.06 11.96
CA VAL A 185 -5.68 6.42 12.56
C VAL A 185 -6.75 7.46 12.89
N GLU A 186 -6.40 8.55 13.59
CA GLU A 186 -7.36 9.57 14.01
C GLU A 186 -8.03 10.26 12.80
N LEU A 187 -7.26 10.63 11.76
CA LEU A 187 -7.83 11.16 10.51
C LEU A 187 -8.74 10.13 9.82
N THR A 188 -8.33 8.87 9.76
CA THR A 188 -9.12 7.78 9.14
C THR A 188 -10.45 7.58 9.87
N ARG A 189 -10.43 7.54 11.21
CA ARG A 189 -11.64 7.42 12.04
C ARG A 189 -12.57 8.62 11.92
N ARG A 190 -12.03 9.83 11.73
CA ARG A 190 -12.80 11.05 11.47
C ARG A 190 -13.27 11.20 10.02
N LEU A 191 -12.92 10.25 9.13
CA LEU A 191 -13.17 10.31 7.69
C LEU A 191 -12.57 11.57 7.04
N ASP A 192 -11.46 12.09 7.58
CA ASP A 192 -10.75 13.24 7.02
C ASP A 192 -9.86 12.82 5.83
N PHE A 193 -10.53 12.34 4.78
CA PHE A 193 -9.91 11.94 3.52
C PHE A 193 -9.11 13.07 2.87
N VAL A 194 -9.45 14.34 3.15
CA VAL A 194 -8.70 15.50 2.66
C VAL A 194 -7.34 15.60 3.37
N GLY A 195 -7.28 15.41 4.68
CA GLY A 195 -6.02 15.40 5.42
C GLY A 195 -5.13 14.20 5.05
N LEU A 196 -5.72 13.01 4.86
CA LEU A 196 -5.00 11.82 4.38
C LEU A 196 -4.48 11.99 2.94
N ALA A 197 -5.30 12.56 2.06
CA ALA A 197 -4.90 12.93 0.69
C ALA A 197 -3.69 13.86 0.68
N TRP A 198 -3.70 14.90 1.52
CA TRP A 198 -2.57 15.83 1.62
C TRP A 198 -1.31 15.18 2.19
N SER A 199 -1.41 14.28 3.19
CA SER A 199 -0.22 13.58 3.70
C SER A 199 0.37 12.63 2.65
N ASP A 200 -0.49 11.93 1.90
CA ASP A 200 -0.09 10.97 0.87
C ASP A 200 0.46 11.64 -0.42
N ALA A 201 0.24 12.95 -0.55
CA ALA A 201 0.74 13.80 -1.64
C ALA A 201 2.00 14.58 -1.24
N LEU A 202 1.90 15.42 -0.20
CA LEU A 202 2.96 16.35 0.22
C LEU A 202 4.14 15.64 0.88
N GLY A 203 3.91 14.50 1.54
CA GLY A 203 4.97 13.64 2.06
C GLY A 203 5.92 13.19 0.96
N PRO A 204 5.46 12.35 0.01
CA PRO A 204 6.27 11.92 -1.13
C PRO A 204 6.82 13.06 -1.99
N LEU A 205 6.07 14.16 -2.16
CA LEU A 205 6.55 15.33 -2.91
C LEU A 205 7.73 16.00 -2.20
N GLY A 206 7.62 16.29 -0.89
CA GLY A 206 8.69 16.88 -0.10
C GLY A 206 9.91 15.97 0.01
N GLY A 207 9.69 14.65 0.12
CA GLY A 207 10.77 13.67 -0.01
C GLY A 207 11.47 13.75 -1.37
N LEU A 208 10.70 13.79 -2.46
CA LEU A 208 11.24 13.88 -3.81
C LEU A 208 12.01 15.19 -4.07
N THR A 209 11.54 16.34 -3.58
CA THR A 209 12.26 17.61 -3.77
C THR A 209 13.61 17.61 -3.07
N ILE A 210 13.70 17.09 -1.84
CA ILE A 210 14.98 16.91 -1.12
C ILE A 210 15.87 15.89 -1.84
N GLY A 211 15.31 14.75 -2.27
CA GLY A 211 16.07 13.73 -3.01
C GLY A 211 16.64 14.25 -4.32
N VAL A 212 15.85 14.93 -5.15
CA VAL A 212 16.33 15.52 -6.41
C VAL A 212 17.35 16.63 -6.14
N GLY A 213 17.13 17.50 -5.16
CA GLY A 213 18.09 18.53 -4.79
C GLY A 213 19.45 17.97 -4.35
N MET A 214 19.45 16.90 -3.55
CA MET A 214 20.68 16.22 -3.14
C MET A 214 21.34 15.43 -4.27
N ALA A 215 20.57 14.81 -5.15
CA ALA A 215 21.11 14.12 -6.32
C ALA A 215 21.80 15.10 -7.29
N LEU A 216 21.18 16.26 -7.55
CA LEU A 216 21.78 17.36 -8.33
C LEU A 216 23.04 17.94 -7.69
N ALA A 217 23.12 17.94 -6.35
CA ALA A 217 24.31 18.35 -5.61
C ALA A 217 25.37 17.22 -5.46
N GLY A 218 25.22 16.09 -6.17
CA GLY A 218 26.24 15.03 -6.24
C GLY A 218 26.29 14.07 -5.05
N PHE A 219 25.31 14.06 -4.15
CA PHE A 219 25.30 13.21 -2.95
C PHE A 219 25.06 11.72 -3.21
N GLY A 220 24.82 11.30 -4.46
CA GLY A 220 24.65 9.89 -4.83
C GLY A 220 23.55 9.18 -4.03
N VAL A 221 23.86 8.00 -3.49
CA VAL A 221 22.94 7.19 -2.69
C VAL A 221 22.34 7.91 -1.46
N TRP A 222 23.04 8.88 -0.89
CA TRP A 222 22.54 9.65 0.26
C TRP A 222 21.30 10.48 -0.08
N ALA A 223 21.15 10.89 -1.34
CA ALA A 223 19.95 11.57 -1.82
C ALA A 223 18.69 10.70 -1.63
N LEU A 224 18.80 9.38 -1.85
CA LEU A 224 17.71 8.43 -1.65
C LEU A 224 17.42 8.19 -0.16
N ALA A 225 18.44 8.17 0.69
CA ALA A 225 18.25 8.03 2.14
C ALA A 225 17.50 9.23 2.72
N TRP A 226 17.93 10.44 2.36
CA TRP A 226 17.28 11.69 2.77
C TRP A 226 15.89 11.89 2.15
N GLN A 227 15.64 11.41 0.92
CA GLN A 227 14.30 11.36 0.34
C GLN A 227 13.31 10.59 1.24
N GLN A 228 13.70 9.44 1.80
CA GLN A 228 12.83 8.65 2.67
C GLN A 228 12.57 9.38 4.01
N ILE A 229 13.60 9.95 4.61
CA ILE A 229 13.50 10.70 5.89
C ILE A 229 12.65 11.94 5.74
N ALA A 230 12.95 12.77 4.72
CA ALA A 230 12.16 13.96 4.41
C ALA A 230 10.71 13.58 4.08
N GLY A 231 10.50 12.53 3.29
CA GLY A 231 9.16 12.04 2.95
C GLY A 231 8.33 11.65 4.18
N ALA A 232 8.94 10.89 5.12
CA ALA A 232 8.30 10.54 6.38
C ALA A 232 8.07 11.76 7.28
N GLY A 233 9.03 12.70 7.35
CA GLY A 233 8.92 13.94 8.12
C GLY A 233 7.82 14.88 7.63
N PHE A 234 7.72 15.11 6.31
CA PHE A 234 6.62 15.88 5.71
C PHE A 234 5.26 15.18 5.89
N THR A 235 5.21 13.85 5.78
CA THR A 235 4.00 13.06 6.08
C THR A 235 3.54 13.29 7.53
N LEU A 236 4.46 13.16 8.49
CA LEU A 236 4.19 13.39 9.91
C LEU A 236 3.70 14.82 10.17
N ALA A 237 4.37 15.83 9.61
CA ALA A 237 4.02 17.23 9.79
C ALA A 237 2.59 17.53 9.31
N VAL A 238 2.21 17.05 8.12
CA VAL A 238 0.83 17.22 7.60
C VAL A 238 -0.19 16.50 8.48
N LEU A 239 0.10 15.27 8.91
CA LEU A 239 -0.79 14.49 9.78
C LEU A 239 -1.00 15.18 11.14
N VAL A 240 0.05 15.67 11.79
CA VAL A 240 -0.02 16.40 13.08
C VAL A 240 -0.89 17.66 12.94
N VAL A 241 -0.61 18.49 11.93
CA VAL A 241 -1.35 19.74 11.66
C VAL A 241 -2.83 19.47 11.37
N ARG A 242 -3.14 18.40 10.61
CA ARG A 242 -4.51 18.07 10.23
C ARG A 242 -5.29 17.35 11.32
N ALA A 243 -4.65 16.53 12.16
CA ALA A 243 -5.30 15.79 13.23
C ALA A 243 -5.90 16.70 14.32
N ARG A 244 -5.27 17.86 14.58
CA ARG A 244 -5.66 18.78 15.67
C ARG A 244 -5.83 18.05 17.00
N TRP A 245 -4.94 17.10 17.26
CA TRP A 245 -4.92 16.22 18.41
C TRP A 245 -3.49 16.15 18.91
N VAL A 246 -3.30 16.11 20.22
CA VAL A 246 -1.99 15.97 20.86
C VAL A 246 -2.06 14.73 21.77
N PRO A 247 -1.04 13.85 21.74
CA PRO A 247 -0.95 12.73 22.66
C PRO A 247 -1.00 13.20 24.12
N GLY A 248 -1.88 12.62 24.91
CA GLY A 248 -1.92 12.82 26.36
C GLY A 248 -0.85 12.01 27.10
N SER A 249 -0.90 12.06 28.43
CA SER A 249 -0.12 11.16 29.30
C SER A 249 -0.41 9.68 28.96
N LEU A 250 0.62 8.85 29.08
CA LEU A 250 0.50 7.38 29.02
C LEU A 250 -0.23 6.80 30.24
N LEU A 251 -0.24 7.53 31.36
CA LEU A 251 -0.77 7.06 32.64
C LEU A 251 -2.13 7.69 32.97
N PRO A 252 -3.12 6.92 33.45
CA PRO A 252 -3.07 5.47 33.67
C PRO A 252 -3.18 4.66 32.36
N MET A 253 -2.42 3.57 32.25
CA MET A 253 -2.43 2.69 31.07
C MET A 253 -3.81 1.99 30.94
N PRO A 254 -4.55 2.19 29.83
CA PRO A 254 -5.82 1.53 29.60
C PRO A 254 -5.62 0.07 29.15
N ASN A 255 -6.68 -0.74 29.19
CA ASN A 255 -6.63 -2.10 28.66
C ASN A 255 -6.47 -2.07 27.12
N LEU A 256 -5.30 -2.52 26.65
CA LEU A 256 -4.96 -2.66 25.22
C LEU A 256 -4.87 -4.12 24.73
N ARG A 257 -5.21 -5.12 25.58
CA ARG A 257 -5.01 -6.55 25.28
C ARG A 257 -5.60 -6.97 23.93
N ASN A 258 -6.80 -6.50 23.61
CA ASN A 258 -7.49 -6.87 22.37
C ASN A 258 -6.82 -6.25 21.13
N PHE A 259 -6.27 -5.04 21.24
CA PHE A 259 -5.53 -4.39 20.17
C PHE A 259 -4.20 -5.11 19.91
N LEU A 260 -3.47 -5.45 20.97
CA LEU A 260 -2.21 -6.20 20.89
C LEU A 260 -2.41 -7.61 20.31
N ALA A 261 -3.44 -8.34 20.74
CA ALA A 261 -3.74 -9.68 20.24
C ALA A 261 -4.09 -9.68 18.73
N PHE A 262 -4.92 -8.72 18.29
CA PHE A 262 -5.20 -8.51 16.87
C PHE A 262 -3.94 -8.13 16.09
N GLY A 263 -3.10 -7.29 16.71
CA GLY A 263 -1.83 -6.84 16.18
C GLY A 263 -0.87 -7.98 15.87
N VAL A 264 -0.64 -8.88 16.84
CA VAL A 264 0.20 -10.08 16.65
C VAL A 264 -0.29 -10.93 15.48
N ALA A 265 -1.59 -11.24 15.42
CA ALA A 265 -2.14 -12.10 14.37
C ALA A 265 -1.98 -11.49 12.97
N THR A 266 -2.19 -10.18 12.84
CA THR A 266 -2.06 -9.45 11.56
C THR A 266 -0.60 -9.26 11.16
N THR A 267 0.29 -9.01 12.13
CA THR A 267 1.72 -8.78 11.87
C THR A 267 2.40 -10.06 11.39
N SER A 268 2.08 -11.21 11.97
CA SER A 268 2.63 -12.51 11.56
C SER A 268 2.39 -12.84 10.08
N THR A 269 1.19 -12.59 9.55
CA THR A 269 0.88 -12.83 8.14
C THR A 269 1.56 -11.83 7.21
N GLN A 270 1.68 -10.57 7.64
CA GLN A 270 2.38 -9.52 6.88
C GLN A 270 3.89 -9.76 6.84
N VAL A 271 4.51 -10.23 7.94
CA VAL A 271 5.93 -10.61 8.01
C VAL A 271 6.23 -11.76 7.04
N LEU A 272 5.41 -12.82 7.04
CA LEU A 272 5.57 -13.94 6.11
C LEU A 272 5.47 -13.49 4.65
N ASN A 273 4.48 -12.64 4.34
CA ASN A 273 4.29 -12.10 3.00
C ASN A 273 5.50 -11.25 2.57
N TYR A 274 5.95 -10.33 3.42
CA TYR A 274 7.09 -9.46 3.16
C TYR A 274 8.37 -10.25 2.91
N ALA A 275 8.68 -11.21 3.79
CA ALA A 275 9.90 -12.02 3.69
C ALA A 275 10.01 -12.75 2.35
N SER A 276 8.93 -13.37 1.89
CA SER A 276 8.96 -14.15 0.64
C SER A 276 8.84 -13.33 -0.64
N VAL A 277 8.39 -12.07 -0.59
CA VAL A 277 8.52 -11.13 -1.72
C VAL A 277 9.94 -10.57 -1.82
N ASN A 278 10.59 -10.25 -0.69
CA ASN A 278 11.88 -9.56 -0.67
C ASN A 278 13.10 -10.49 -0.72
N ILE A 279 12.93 -11.80 -0.56
CA ILE A 279 14.04 -12.77 -0.65
C ILE A 279 14.76 -12.74 -2.00
N ALA A 280 14.06 -12.40 -3.08
CA ALA A 280 14.67 -12.19 -4.39
C ALA A 280 15.63 -10.99 -4.41
N SER A 281 15.25 -9.89 -3.75
CA SER A 281 16.13 -8.74 -3.58
C SER A 281 17.35 -9.05 -2.71
N VAL A 282 17.19 -9.87 -1.66
CA VAL A 282 18.32 -10.34 -0.83
C VAL A 282 19.26 -11.22 -1.64
N ALA A 283 18.72 -12.18 -2.40
CA ALA A 283 19.50 -13.09 -3.23
C ALA A 283 20.28 -12.35 -4.33
N VAL A 284 19.59 -11.49 -5.11
CA VAL A 284 20.24 -10.68 -6.16
C VAL A 284 21.27 -9.73 -5.56
N GLY A 285 20.98 -9.08 -4.43
CA GLY A 285 21.94 -8.22 -3.75
C GLY A 285 23.20 -8.97 -3.31
N LYS A 286 23.06 -10.15 -2.71
CA LYS A 286 24.20 -10.93 -2.21
C LYS A 286 25.03 -11.58 -3.33
N VAL A 287 24.38 -12.07 -4.38
CA VAL A 287 25.01 -12.85 -5.45
C VAL A 287 25.49 -11.97 -6.61
N LEU A 288 24.67 -11.02 -7.05
CA LEU A 288 24.92 -10.20 -8.25
C LEU A 288 25.29 -8.74 -7.93
N GLY A 289 25.30 -8.37 -6.65
CA GLY A 289 25.74 -7.05 -6.17
C GLY A 289 24.71 -5.92 -6.37
N ALA A 290 25.12 -4.72 -5.97
CA ALA A 290 24.23 -3.56 -5.89
C ALA A 290 23.71 -3.10 -7.25
N SER A 291 24.56 -2.87 -8.25
CA SER A 291 24.12 -2.34 -9.57
C SER A 291 22.99 -3.18 -10.17
N THR A 292 23.21 -4.49 -10.20
CA THR A 292 22.29 -5.52 -10.69
C THR A 292 20.98 -5.58 -9.90
N LEU A 293 21.03 -5.45 -8.57
CA LEU A 293 19.82 -5.30 -7.75
C LEU A 293 19.09 -3.98 -8.02
N GLY A 294 19.81 -2.90 -8.32
CA GLY A 294 19.24 -1.62 -8.72
C GLY A 294 18.35 -1.78 -9.95
N ILE A 295 18.89 -2.38 -11.01
CA ILE A 295 18.18 -2.70 -12.25
C ILE A 295 16.92 -3.54 -11.97
N TYR A 296 17.08 -4.67 -11.26
CA TYR A 296 15.96 -5.54 -10.87
C TYR A 296 14.89 -4.79 -10.07
N SER A 297 15.28 -3.98 -9.08
CA SER A 297 14.36 -3.24 -8.23
C SER A 297 13.53 -2.21 -8.99
N ARG A 298 14.10 -1.55 -10.02
CA ARG A 298 13.37 -0.58 -10.85
C ARG A 298 12.41 -1.26 -11.82
N ALA A 299 12.83 -2.37 -12.45
CA ALA A 299 11.94 -3.20 -13.26
C ALA A 299 10.75 -3.70 -12.42
N PHE A 300 11.02 -4.23 -11.22
CA PHE A 300 9.99 -4.67 -10.27
C PHE A 300 9.09 -3.53 -9.79
N GLN A 301 9.64 -2.33 -9.59
CA GLN A 301 8.85 -1.14 -9.24
C GLN A 301 7.88 -0.76 -10.35
N ILE A 302 8.32 -0.72 -11.63
CA ILE A 302 7.45 -0.43 -12.78
C ILE A 302 6.34 -1.50 -12.90
N PHE A 303 6.74 -2.77 -12.82
CA PHE A 303 5.84 -3.93 -12.85
C PHE A 303 4.72 -3.87 -11.79
N MET A 304 5.04 -3.43 -10.57
CA MET A 304 4.08 -3.34 -9.47
C MET A 304 3.04 -2.21 -9.63
N LEU A 305 3.32 -1.16 -10.41
CA LEU A 305 2.41 -0.01 -10.55
C LEU A 305 1.00 -0.36 -11.06
N PRO A 306 0.81 -1.03 -12.23
CA PRO A 306 -0.54 -1.34 -12.73
C PRO A 306 -1.31 -2.25 -11.76
N LEU A 307 -0.63 -3.24 -11.19
CA LEU A 307 -1.20 -4.15 -10.19
C LEU A 307 -1.74 -3.38 -8.98
N GLN A 308 -0.94 -2.50 -8.38
CA GLN A 308 -1.34 -1.72 -7.21
C GLN A 308 -2.48 -0.73 -7.51
N GLN A 309 -2.43 -0.03 -8.64
CA GLN A 309 -3.43 0.99 -8.97
C GLN A 309 -4.82 0.39 -9.28
N MET A 310 -4.88 -0.79 -9.90
CA MET A 310 -6.16 -1.41 -10.28
C MET A 310 -6.70 -2.39 -9.25
N ALA A 311 -5.85 -3.21 -8.60
CA ALA A 311 -6.32 -4.26 -7.71
C ALA A 311 -6.93 -3.73 -6.40
N ALA A 312 -6.38 -2.65 -5.84
CA ALA A 312 -6.85 -2.11 -4.56
C ALA A 312 -8.28 -1.51 -4.63
N PRO A 313 -8.65 -0.66 -5.61
CA PRO A 313 -10.04 -0.21 -5.80
C PRO A 313 -11.01 -1.37 -6.05
N LEU A 314 -10.64 -2.33 -6.90
CA LEU A 314 -11.50 -3.47 -7.23
C LEU A 314 -11.72 -4.37 -6.00
N THR A 315 -10.69 -4.60 -5.19
CA THR A 315 -10.81 -5.36 -3.92
C THR A 315 -11.80 -4.71 -2.95
N ARG A 316 -11.77 -3.37 -2.81
CA ARG A 316 -12.70 -2.63 -1.94
C ARG A 316 -14.17 -2.77 -2.35
N VAL A 317 -14.45 -3.01 -3.62
CA VAL A 317 -15.83 -3.19 -4.15
C VAL A 317 -16.25 -4.66 -4.18
N ALA A 318 -15.38 -5.56 -4.65
CA ALA A 318 -15.69 -6.96 -4.83
C ALA A 318 -15.88 -7.71 -3.51
N LEU A 319 -15.00 -7.47 -2.52
CA LEU A 319 -15.00 -8.24 -1.28
C LEU A 319 -16.29 -8.07 -0.45
N PRO A 320 -16.82 -6.85 -0.19
CA PRO A 320 -18.07 -6.70 0.57
C PRO A 320 -19.30 -7.30 -0.12
N ILE A 321 -19.30 -7.34 -1.46
CA ILE A 321 -20.39 -7.96 -2.24
C ILE A 321 -20.28 -9.49 -2.14
N LEU A 322 -19.08 -10.05 -2.32
CA LEU A 322 -18.83 -11.48 -2.16
C LEU A 322 -19.20 -11.97 -0.76
N SER A 323 -18.80 -11.27 0.30
CA SER A 323 -19.15 -11.65 1.68
C SER A 323 -20.65 -11.66 1.97
N ARG A 324 -21.45 -10.83 1.28
CA ARG A 324 -22.93 -10.84 1.39
C ARG A 324 -23.60 -11.94 0.58
N LEU A 325 -22.93 -12.48 -0.44
CA LEU A 325 -23.43 -13.56 -1.29
C LEU A 325 -23.00 -14.94 -0.80
N VAL A 326 -22.27 -15.07 0.32
CA VAL A 326 -21.86 -16.39 0.84
C VAL A 326 -23.11 -17.20 1.21
N GLY A 327 -23.32 -18.32 0.51
CA GLY A 327 -24.50 -19.18 0.64
C GLY A 327 -25.58 -18.96 -0.43
N ASP A 328 -25.47 -17.91 -1.25
CA ASP A 328 -26.36 -17.65 -2.39
C ASP A 328 -25.77 -18.30 -3.67
N GLU A 329 -26.61 -18.93 -4.50
CA GLU A 329 -26.23 -19.50 -5.80
C GLU A 329 -25.56 -18.45 -6.72
N ARG A 330 -25.97 -17.18 -6.58
CA ARG A 330 -25.41 -16.03 -7.30
C ARG A 330 -23.93 -15.78 -7.00
N TYR A 331 -23.39 -16.34 -5.91
CA TYR A 331 -21.97 -16.20 -5.55
C TYR A 331 -21.05 -16.61 -6.70
N SER A 332 -21.23 -17.81 -7.25
CA SER A 332 -20.35 -18.35 -8.29
C SER A 332 -20.43 -17.53 -9.59
N ALA A 333 -21.62 -17.05 -9.95
CA ALA A 333 -21.82 -16.15 -11.09
C ALA A 333 -21.14 -14.79 -10.88
N TYR A 334 -21.20 -14.24 -9.67
CA TYR A 334 -20.49 -13.00 -9.33
C TYR A 334 -18.96 -13.19 -9.37
N VAL A 335 -18.42 -14.28 -8.85
CA VAL A 335 -16.98 -14.62 -8.95
C VAL A 335 -16.55 -14.70 -10.42
N CYS A 336 -17.33 -15.37 -11.27
CA CYS A 336 -17.03 -15.45 -12.71
C CYS A 336 -17.03 -14.06 -13.37
N ARG A 337 -18.01 -13.21 -13.07
CA ARG A 337 -18.07 -11.83 -13.58
C ARG A 337 -16.92 -10.97 -13.07
N ALA A 338 -16.51 -11.16 -11.82
CA ALA A 338 -15.37 -10.47 -11.22
C ALA A 338 -14.03 -10.91 -11.85
N GLN A 339 -13.87 -12.21 -12.11
CA GLN A 339 -12.73 -12.78 -12.84
C GLN A 339 -12.65 -12.21 -14.27
N LEU A 340 -13.79 -12.12 -14.97
CA LEU A 340 -13.86 -11.54 -16.31
C LEU A 340 -13.44 -10.06 -16.29
N LEU A 341 -13.97 -9.28 -15.33
CA LEU A 341 -13.61 -7.86 -15.15
C LEU A 341 -12.11 -7.69 -14.87
N MET A 342 -11.52 -8.47 -13.96
CA MET A 342 -10.08 -8.46 -13.70
C MET A 342 -9.27 -8.83 -14.94
N SER A 343 -9.72 -9.84 -15.69
CA SER A 343 -9.02 -10.31 -16.90
C SER A 343 -9.02 -9.24 -18.00
N TYR A 344 -10.13 -8.55 -18.24
CA TYR A 344 -10.21 -7.46 -19.22
C TYR A 344 -9.58 -6.13 -18.75
N SER A 345 -9.20 -5.99 -17.47
CA SER A 345 -8.55 -4.78 -16.96
C SER A 345 -7.03 -4.93 -16.76
N LEU A 346 -6.59 -6.00 -16.09
CA LEU A 346 -5.18 -6.17 -15.69
C LEU A 346 -4.34 -6.91 -16.74
N VAL A 347 -4.86 -7.97 -17.36
CA VAL A 347 -4.12 -8.73 -18.38
C VAL A 347 -3.68 -7.87 -19.57
N PRO A 348 -4.54 -7.03 -20.20
CA PRO A 348 -4.08 -6.15 -21.27
C PRO A 348 -3.05 -5.13 -20.80
N ALA A 349 -3.19 -4.57 -19.59
CA ALA A 349 -2.22 -3.62 -19.05
C ALA A 349 -0.84 -4.27 -18.87
N LEU A 350 -0.79 -5.51 -18.38
CA LEU A 350 0.45 -6.27 -18.17
C LEU A 350 1.08 -6.74 -19.48
N LEU A 351 0.30 -7.28 -20.42
CA LEU A 351 0.83 -7.72 -21.72
C LEU A 351 1.25 -6.55 -22.61
N ALA A 352 0.52 -5.43 -22.58
CA ALA A 352 0.97 -4.19 -23.23
C ALA A 352 2.28 -3.69 -22.60
N MET A 353 2.40 -3.70 -21.26
CA MET A 353 3.64 -3.33 -20.58
C MET A 353 4.82 -4.27 -20.90
N ALA A 354 4.57 -5.58 -21.06
CA ALA A 354 5.58 -6.54 -21.52
C ALA A 354 6.07 -6.26 -22.96
N LEU A 355 5.15 -5.83 -23.83
CA LEU A 355 5.43 -5.47 -25.22
C LEU A 355 6.29 -4.20 -25.28
N VAL A 356 5.87 -3.14 -24.58
CA VAL A 356 6.57 -1.85 -24.54
C VAL A 356 7.68 -1.77 -23.49
N ALA A 357 8.10 -2.89 -22.89
CA ALA A 357 8.99 -2.91 -21.72
C ALA A 357 10.31 -2.16 -21.97
N GLU A 358 10.98 -2.46 -23.08
CA GLU A 358 12.24 -1.82 -23.46
C GLU A 358 12.10 -0.32 -23.78
N PRO A 359 11.20 0.15 -24.68
CA PRO A 359 11.05 1.58 -24.93
C PRO A 359 10.57 2.34 -23.68
N VAL A 360 9.73 1.76 -22.83
CA VAL A 360 9.34 2.37 -21.54
C VAL A 360 10.55 2.51 -20.61
N VAL A 361 11.39 1.48 -20.48
CA VAL A 361 12.63 1.55 -19.68
C VAL A 361 13.57 2.62 -20.22
N ARG A 362 13.86 2.61 -21.53
CA ARG A 362 14.74 3.61 -22.18
C ARG A 362 14.21 5.04 -22.05
N LEU A 363 12.89 5.24 -22.10
CA LEU A 363 12.27 6.57 -21.96
C LEU A 363 12.16 7.03 -20.50
N VAL A 364 11.77 6.17 -19.57
CA VAL A 364 11.54 6.53 -18.17
C VAL A 364 12.86 6.59 -17.41
N LEU A 365 13.64 5.50 -17.41
CA LEU A 365 14.86 5.39 -16.61
C LEU A 365 16.07 6.03 -17.30
N GLY A 366 16.13 5.99 -18.63
CA GLY A 366 17.25 6.51 -19.42
C GLY A 366 18.32 5.46 -19.73
N PRO A 367 19.51 5.88 -20.21
CA PRO A 367 20.65 4.99 -20.47
C PRO A 367 21.20 4.36 -19.19
N GLY A 368 21.83 3.19 -19.28
CA GLY A 368 22.39 2.45 -18.14
C GLY A 368 21.37 1.61 -17.38
N TRP A 369 20.19 1.40 -17.97
CA TRP A 369 19.06 0.64 -17.43
C TRP A 369 18.55 -0.43 -18.40
N GLU A 370 19.31 -0.75 -19.45
CA GLU A 370 18.88 -1.57 -20.59
C GLU A 370 18.33 -2.94 -20.15
N ASP A 371 19.05 -3.62 -19.25
CA ASP A 371 18.68 -4.93 -18.69
C ASP A 371 17.39 -4.89 -17.83
N ALA A 372 16.88 -3.71 -17.46
CA ALA A 372 15.58 -3.60 -16.80
C ALA A 372 14.43 -3.98 -17.75
N GLY A 373 14.64 -3.89 -19.07
CA GLY A 373 13.63 -4.20 -20.09
C GLY A 373 13.27 -5.68 -20.15
N SER A 374 14.26 -6.58 -20.13
CA SER A 374 14.05 -8.03 -20.12
C SER A 374 13.38 -8.49 -18.82
N VAL A 375 13.90 -8.03 -17.68
CA VAL A 375 13.33 -8.28 -16.34
C VAL A 375 11.87 -7.83 -16.27
N LEU A 376 11.55 -6.61 -16.72
CA LEU A 376 10.18 -6.09 -16.73
C LEU A 376 9.25 -6.96 -17.60
N ARG A 377 9.70 -7.33 -18.81
CA ARG A 377 8.95 -8.20 -19.73
C ARG A 377 8.64 -9.56 -19.09
N ILE A 378 9.63 -10.20 -18.45
CA ILE A 378 9.46 -11.48 -17.76
C ILE A 378 8.49 -11.36 -16.59
N LEU A 379 8.66 -10.35 -15.72
CA LEU A 379 7.78 -10.10 -14.58
C LEU A 379 6.32 -9.86 -15.01
N CYS A 380 6.09 -9.10 -16.09
CA CYS A 380 4.75 -8.84 -16.61
C CYS A 380 4.01 -10.13 -17.01
N PHE A 381 4.69 -11.14 -17.57
CA PHE A 381 4.10 -12.46 -17.82
C PHE A 381 3.71 -13.18 -16.51
N GLY A 382 4.58 -13.17 -15.50
CA GLY A 382 4.25 -13.67 -14.16
C GLY A 382 3.04 -12.97 -13.54
N GLY A 383 2.98 -11.64 -13.72
CA GLY A 383 1.89 -10.79 -13.26
C GLY A 383 0.52 -11.15 -13.81
N VAL A 384 0.44 -11.78 -14.98
CA VAL A 384 -0.85 -12.29 -15.50
C VAL A 384 -1.44 -13.28 -14.49
N PHE A 385 -0.66 -14.25 -14.00
CA PHE A 385 -1.13 -15.20 -12.99
C PHE A 385 -1.47 -14.53 -11.65
N GLN A 386 -0.73 -13.50 -11.25
CA GLN A 386 -1.06 -12.70 -10.07
C GLN A 386 -2.39 -11.94 -10.22
N ALA A 387 -2.65 -11.36 -11.40
CA ALA A 387 -3.89 -10.67 -11.71
C ALA A 387 -5.11 -11.61 -11.62
N LEU A 388 -4.98 -12.84 -12.13
CA LEU A 388 -6.00 -13.88 -11.99
C LEU A 388 -6.15 -14.35 -10.53
N GLY A 389 -5.06 -14.36 -9.76
CA GLY A 389 -5.04 -14.73 -8.34
C GLY A 389 -5.80 -13.79 -7.41
N TYR A 390 -6.00 -12.52 -7.76
CA TYR A 390 -6.76 -11.57 -6.92
C TYR A 390 -8.20 -12.02 -6.66
N THR A 391 -8.86 -12.63 -7.66
CA THR A 391 -10.21 -13.18 -7.47
C THR A 391 -10.20 -14.36 -6.51
N TYR A 392 -9.14 -15.19 -6.52
CA TYR A 392 -9.01 -16.33 -5.62
C TYR A 392 -8.79 -15.85 -4.18
N TYR A 393 -7.97 -14.82 -3.99
CA TYR A 393 -7.82 -14.12 -2.71
C TYR A 393 -9.18 -13.63 -2.16
N TRP A 394 -10.01 -12.98 -2.99
CA TRP A 394 -11.35 -12.56 -2.57
C TRP A 394 -12.25 -13.74 -2.19
N VAL A 395 -12.17 -14.86 -2.91
CA VAL A 395 -12.96 -16.07 -2.63
C VAL A 395 -12.54 -16.75 -1.33
N PHE A 396 -11.24 -16.82 -1.04
CA PHE A 396 -10.74 -17.38 0.21
C PHE A 396 -11.07 -16.49 1.41
N LEU A 397 -10.97 -15.17 1.25
CA LEU A 397 -11.24 -14.20 2.31
C LEU A 397 -12.73 -14.09 2.65
N SER A 398 -13.62 -13.97 1.65
CA SER A 398 -15.07 -13.85 1.88
C SER A 398 -15.68 -15.09 2.55
N LYS A 399 -15.20 -16.29 2.21
CA LYS A 399 -15.61 -17.56 2.82
C LYS A 399 -14.82 -17.94 4.09
N ALA A 400 -13.97 -17.03 4.60
CA ALA A 400 -13.12 -17.24 5.79
C ALA A 400 -12.21 -18.49 5.73
N ARG A 401 -11.77 -18.90 4.53
CA ARG A 401 -10.90 -20.07 4.30
C ARG A 401 -9.42 -19.70 4.14
N MET A 402 -8.93 -18.80 4.99
CA MET A 402 -7.55 -18.30 4.95
C MET A 402 -6.48 -19.40 5.08
N GLY A 403 -6.76 -20.50 5.77
CA GLY A 403 -5.84 -21.65 5.82
C GLY A 403 -5.60 -22.31 4.45
N VAL A 404 -6.61 -22.33 3.58
CA VAL A 404 -6.49 -22.86 2.20
C VAL A 404 -5.62 -21.92 1.35
N MET A 405 -5.84 -20.60 1.49
CA MET A 405 -5.01 -19.58 0.85
C MET A 405 -3.54 -19.71 1.27
N LEU A 406 -3.27 -19.78 2.58
CA LEU A 406 -1.91 -19.92 3.12
C LEU A 406 -1.22 -21.19 2.62
N GLY A 407 -1.93 -22.33 2.55
CA GLY A 407 -1.39 -23.56 1.98
C GLY A 407 -1.02 -23.43 0.50
N CYS A 408 -1.90 -22.81 -0.31
CA CYS A 408 -1.65 -22.59 -1.74
C CYS A 408 -0.50 -21.60 -1.99
N GLU A 409 -0.43 -20.51 -1.22
CA GLU A 409 0.66 -19.55 -1.29
C GLU A 409 1.99 -20.14 -0.81
N LEU A 410 2.00 -20.95 0.26
CA LEU A 410 3.23 -21.54 0.79
C LEU A 410 3.92 -22.43 -0.25
N VAL A 411 3.17 -23.28 -0.97
CA VAL A 411 3.74 -24.13 -2.03
C VAL A 411 4.41 -23.29 -3.12
N GLY A 412 3.69 -22.31 -3.67
CA GLY A 412 4.24 -21.47 -4.74
C GLY A 412 5.37 -20.54 -4.28
N ARG A 413 5.32 -20.03 -3.03
CA ARG A 413 6.41 -19.25 -2.42
C ARG A 413 7.65 -20.10 -2.14
N VAL A 414 7.51 -21.35 -1.70
CA VAL A 414 8.67 -22.26 -1.54
C VAL A 414 9.34 -22.53 -2.89
N VAL A 415 8.56 -22.80 -3.95
CA VAL A 415 9.12 -22.95 -5.32
C VAL A 415 9.80 -21.65 -5.78
N MET A 416 9.18 -20.50 -5.56
CA MET A 416 9.74 -19.18 -5.87
C MET A 416 11.10 -18.96 -5.18
N ILE A 417 11.19 -19.22 -3.88
CA ILE A 417 12.41 -19.08 -3.08
C ILE A 417 13.49 -20.03 -3.59
N ALA A 418 13.15 -21.33 -3.75
CA ALA A 418 14.09 -22.35 -4.16
C ALA A 418 14.69 -22.07 -5.55
N LEU A 419 13.84 -21.73 -6.53
CA LEU A 419 14.29 -21.35 -7.87
C LEU A 419 15.11 -20.05 -7.85
N THR A 420 14.73 -19.07 -7.04
CA THR A 420 15.47 -17.81 -6.94
C THR A 420 16.87 -18.04 -6.38
N LEU A 421 17.02 -18.82 -5.31
CA LEU A 421 18.33 -19.13 -4.73
C LEU A 421 19.18 -20.02 -5.64
N ALA A 422 18.57 -20.99 -6.33
CA ALA A 422 19.28 -21.84 -7.29
C ALA A 422 19.75 -21.09 -8.53
N LEU A 423 18.94 -20.14 -9.03
CA LEU A 423 19.17 -19.46 -10.31
C LEU A 423 19.81 -18.08 -10.20
N ALA A 424 19.98 -17.52 -9.00
CA ALA A 424 20.55 -16.18 -8.81
C ALA A 424 21.92 -15.99 -9.47
N ASN A 425 22.77 -17.03 -9.50
CA ASN A 425 24.10 -16.98 -10.12
C ASN A 425 24.07 -16.82 -11.66
N PHE A 426 22.93 -17.10 -12.32
CA PHE A 426 22.81 -17.05 -13.78
C PHE A 426 22.33 -15.68 -14.29
N GLY A 427 21.87 -14.79 -13.42
CA GLY A 427 21.46 -13.42 -13.77
C GLY A 427 20.04 -13.04 -13.35
N ILE A 428 19.70 -11.75 -13.48
CA ILE A 428 18.43 -11.19 -13.01
C ILE A 428 17.20 -11.66 -13.80
N ASP A 429 17.36 -12.00 -15.09
CA ASP A 429 16.29 -12.57 -15.90
C ASP A 429 15.82 -13.92 -15.34
N TYR A 430 16.74 -14.75 -14.84
CA TYR A 430 16.40 -16.03 -14.22
C TYR A 430 15.73 -15.85 -12.85
N VAL A 431 16.08 -14.80 -12.10
CA VAL A 431 15.37 -14.44 -10.85
C VAL A 431 13.96 -13.91 -11.16
N ALA A 432 13.79 -13.10 -12.21
CA ALA A 432 12.49 -12.67 -12.69
C ALA A 432 11.63 -13.86 -13.16
N ALA A 433 12.25 -14.84 -13.82
CA ALA A 433 11.60 -16.07 -14.23
C ALA A 433 11.21 -16.93 -13.02
N ALA A 434 12.08 -17.08 -12.02
CA ALA A 434 11.78 -17.77 -10.76
C ALA A 434 10.59 -17.12 -10.01
N TYR A 435 10.53 -15.79 -9.98
CA TYR A 435 9.38 -15.05 -9.45
C TYR A 435 8.10 -15.34 -10.24
N SER A 436 8.16 -15.30 -11.57
CA SER A 436 7.02 -15.53 -12.46
C SER A 436 6.51 -16.98 -12.40
N ILE A 437 7.41 -17.96 -12.32
CA ILE A 437 7.08 -19.38 -12.08
C ILE A 437 6.45 -19.55 -10.70
N GLY A 438 6.95 -18.85 -9.68
CA GLY A 438 6.34 -18.80 -8.35
C GLY A 438 4.88 -18.34 -8.39
N LEU A 439 4.60 -17.22 -9.06
CA LEU A 439 3.24 -16.71 -9.26
C LEU A 439 2.34 -17.69 -10.03
N PHE A 440 2.87 -18.30 -11.08
CA PHE A 440 2.18 -19.38 -11.81
C PHE A 440 1.85 -20.56 -10.90
N MET A 441 2.76 -21.00 -10.03
CA MET A 441 2.53 -22.12 -9.11
C MET A 441 1.50 -21.79 -8.03
N ILE A 442 1.50 -20.57 -7.47
CA ILE A 442 0.44 -20.11 -6.55
C ILE A 442 -0.93 -20.20 -7.24
N TRP A 443 -1.02 -19.70 -8.48
CA TRP A 443 -2.24 -19.71 -9.28
C TRP A 443 -2.69 -21.13 -9.65
N LEU A 444 -1.75 -22.01 -10.04
CA LEU A 444 -2.00 -23.40 -10.41
C LEU A 444 -2.52 -24.22 -9.23
N VAL A 445 -1.85 -24.15 -8.07
CA VAL A 445 -2.25 -24.87 -6.85
C VAL A 445 -3.60 -24.36 -6.34
N SER A 446 -3.80 -23.03 -6.37
CA SER A 446 -5.09 -22.42 -6.03
C SER A 446 -6.21 -22.89 -6.96
N SER A 447 -5.95 -23.04 -8.26
CA SER A 447 -6.92 -23.52 -9.25
C SER A 447 -7.22 -25.01 -9.09
N ALA A 448 -6.18 -25.85 -8.98
CA ALA A 448 -6.32 -27.31 -8.96
C ALA A 448 -6.90 -27.85 -7.64
N PHE A 449 -6.55 -27.22 -6.51
CA PHE A 449 -6.93 -27.68 -5.17
C PHE A 449 -7.73 -26.62 -4.40
N GLY A 450 -7.22 -25.39 -4.30
CA GLY A 450 -7.80 -24.34 -3.44
C GLY A 450 -9.27 -24.04 -3.74
N LEU A 451 -9.63 -23.80 -5.01
CA LEU A 451 -11.02 -23.52 -5.41
C LEU A 451 -11.95 -24.72 -5.16
N ARG A 452 -11.47 -25.95 -5.37
CA ARG A 452 -12.26 -27.18 -5.13
C ARG A 452 -12.60 -27.34 -3.65
N LEU A 453 -11.63 -27.14 -2.76
CA LEU A 453 -11.81 -27.17 -1.29
C LEU A 453 -12.81 -26.12 -0.78
N VAL A 454 -13.09 -25.10 -1.58
CA VAL A 454 -13.97 -23.97 -1.25
C VAL A 454 -15.29 -24.01 -2.05
N GLY A 455 -15.51 -25.07 -2.82
CA GLY A 455 -16.75 -25.33 -3.56
C GLY A 455 -16.95 -24.38 -4.76
N ILE A 456 -15.88 -24.00 -5.45
CA ILE A 456 -15.92 -23.17 -6.66
C ILE A 456 -15.33 -23.95 -7.84
N SER A 457 -16.03 -23.95 -8.98
CA SER A 457 -15.55 -24.60 -10.20
C SER A 457 -14.39 -23.82 -10.81
N ALA A 458 -13.18 -24.36 -10.69
CA ALA A 458 -12.00 -23.83 -11.37
C ALA A 458 -12.18 -23.80 -12.89
N ALA A 459 -12.83 -24.82 -13.48
CA ALA A 459 -13.12 -24.89 -14.90
C ALA A 459 -13.99 -23.71 -15.39
N ALA A 460 -14.95 -23.25 -14.58
CA ALA A 460 -15.76 -22.07 -14.90
C ALA A 460 -14.91 -20.79 -14.94
N LEU A 461 -14.03 -20.58 -13.96
CA LEU A 461 -13.15 -19.41 -13.95
C LEU A 461 -12.10 -19.46 -15.07
N LEU A 462 -11.54 -20.63 -15.37
CA LEU A 462 -10.61 -20.83 -16.48
C LEU A 462 -11.29 -20.59 -17.83
N GLY A 463 -12.49 -21.12 -18.08
CA GLY A 463 -13.22 -20.90 -19.33
C GLY A 463 -13.59 -19.44 -19.58
N VAL A 464 -13.88 -18.69 -18.52
CA VAL A 464 -14.12 -17.23 -18.56
C VAL A 464 -12.83 -16.44 -18.80
N THR A 465 -11.72 -16.90 -18.23
CA THR A 465 -10.39 -16.26 -18.34
C THR A 465 -9.70 -16.52 -19.69
N LEU A 466 -9.94 -17.70 -20.28
CA LEU A 466 -9.24 -18.15 -21.48
C LEU A 466 -9.44 -17.19 -22.66
N ARG A 467 -10.63 -16.61 -22.80
CA ARG A 467 -10.97 -15.66 -23.89
C ARG A 467 -10.17 -14.35 -23.84
N PRO A 468 -10.19 -13.56 -22.75
CA PRO A 468 -9.36 -12.35 -22.67
C PRO A 468 -7.87 -12.68 -22.74
N VAL A 469 -7.40 -13.74 -22.07
CA VAL A 469 -5.98 -14.09 -22.09
C VAL A 469 -5.52 -14.50 -23.49
N SER A 470 -6.25 -15.36 -24.21
CA SER A 470 -5.86 -15.77 -25.57
C SER A 470 -5.96 -14.62 -26.57
N LEU A 471 -6.95 -13.73 -26.43
CA LEU A 471 -7.07 -12.54 -27.26
C LEU A 471 -5.87 -11.60 -27.08
N PHE A 472 -5.57 -11.19 -25.85
CA PHE A 472 -4.49 -10.23 -25.61
C PHE A 472 -3.11 -10.84 -25.80
N PHE A 473 -2.93 -12.15 -25.56
CA PHE A 473 -1.71 -12.86 -25.92
C PHE A 473 -1.56 -12.99 -27.45
N GLY A 474 -2.65 -13.22 -28.19
CA GLY A 474 -2.65 -13.20 -29.65
C GLY A 474 -2.26 -11.82 -30.21
N ILE A 475 -2.83 -10.74 -29.66
CA ILE A 475 -2.43 -9.36 -30.00
C ILE A 475 -0.95 -9.12 -29.66
N PHE A 476 -0.49 -9.55 -28.49
CA PHE A 476 0.93 -9.46 -28.09
C PHE A 476 1.85 -10.16 -29.10
N VAL A 477 1.56 -11.42 -29.46
CA VAL A 477 2.38 -12.21 -30.40
C VAL A 477 2.37 -11.59 -31.80
N LEU A 478 1.23 -11.10 -32.28
CA LEU A 478 1.13 -10.42 -33.57
C LEU A 478 1.97 -9.14 -33.63
N ILE A 479 1.93 -8.31 -32.59
CA ILE A 479 2.71 -7.06 -32.58
C ILE A 479 4.20 -7.34 -32.32
N ALA A 480 4.55 -8.26 -31.43
CA ALA A 480 5.95 -8.64 -31.20
C ALA A 480 6.59 -9.27 -32.45
N GLY A 481 5.83 -10.08 -33.19
CA GLY A 481 6.25 -10.60 -34.49
C GLY A 481 6.40 -9.51 -35.56
N ALA A 482 5.51 -8.50 -35.56
CA ALA A 482 5.61 -7.35 -36.46
C ALA A 482 6.79 -6.42 -36.11
N ASP A 483 7.04 -6.16 -34.83
CA ASP A 483 8.21 -5.40 -34.34
C ASP A 483 9.53 -6.04 -34.79
N TRP A 484 9.64 -7.36 -34.63
CA TRP A 484 10.82 -8.11 -35.05
C TRP A 484 10.97 -8.19 -36.58
N LEU A 485 9.87 -8.39 -37.32
CA LEU A 485 9.91 -8.56 -38.78
C LEU A 485 10.11 -7.24 -39.55
N LEU A 486 9.57 -6.13 -39.05
CA LEU A 486 9.63 -4.81 -39.66
C LEU A 486 10.71 -3.91 -39.02
N ASP A 487 11.45 -4.46 -38.06
CA ASP A 487 12.48 -3.79 -37.26
C ASP A 487 12.04 -2.40 -36.77
N PHE A 488 10.96 -2.32 -36.00
CA PHE A 488 10.55 -1.02 -35.44
C PHE A 488 11.53 -0.51 -34.37
N GLN A 489 12.47 -1.35 -33.93
CA GLN A 489 13.53 -1.00 -32.99
C GLN A 489 14.55 0.00 -33.55
N GLN A 490 14.66 0.10 -34.89
CA GLN A 490 15.46 1.13 -35.56
C GLN A 490 14.95 2.56 -35.29
N TYR A 491 13.66 2.73 -34.94
CA TYR A 491 13.09 4.04 -34.65
C TYR A 491 13.37 4.48 -33.21
N GLY A 492 13.55 5.78 -33.00
CA GLY A 492 13.73 6.36 -31.67
C GLY A 492 12.59 5.98 -30.71
N ALA A 493 12.91 5.78 -29.43
CA ALA A 493 12.02 5.11 -28.47
C ALA A 493 10.61 5.71 -28.34
N PHE A 494 10.42 7.02 -28.57
CA PHE A 494 9.10 7.65 -28.64
C PHE A 494 8.25 7.17 -29.84
N VAL A 495 8.87 7.05 -31.01
CA VAL A 495 8.21 6.58 -32.25
C VAL A 495 7.90 5.09 -32.13
N HIS A 496 8.87 4.30 -31.67
CA HIS A 496 8.68 2.87 -31.39
C HIS A 496 7.53 2.65 -30.37
N LEU A 497 7.51 3.36 -29.25
CA LEU A 497 6.40 3.32 -28.28
C LEU A 497 5.06 3.70 -28.94
N GLY A 498 5.04 4.78 -29.73
CA GLY A 498 3.86 5.22 -30.47
C GLY A 498 3.30 4.13 -31.39
N ILE A 499 4.17 3.49 -32.18
CA ILE A 499 3.80 2.39 -33.07
C ILE A 499 3.17 1.24 -32.28
N LEU A 500 3.84 0.73 -31.24
CA LEU A 500 3.34 -0.40 -30.43
C LEU A 500 1.99 -0.10 -29.76
N VAL A 501 1.82 1.11 -29.22
CA VAL A 501 0.56 1.54 -28.58
C VAL A 501 -0.55 1.69 -29.61
N THR A 502 -0.29 2.31 -30.77
CA THR A 502 -1.28 2.47 -31.83
C THR A 502 -1.70 1.13 -32.42
N LEU A 503 -0.75 0.21 -32.68
CA LEU A 503 -1.05 -1.16 -33.13
C LEU A 503 -1.88 -1.93 -32.08
N SER A 504 -1.55 -1.79 -30.79
CA SER A 504 -2.32 -2.41 -29.70
C SER A 504 -3.76 -1.91 -29.65
N MET A 505 -3.96 -0.59 -29.75
CA MET A 505 -5.30 0.01 -29.77
C MET A 505 -6.09 -0.38 -31.02
N LEU A 506 -5.44 -0.41 -32.19
CA LEU A 506 -6.07 -0.73 -33.47
C LEU A 506 -6.47 -2.22 -33.54
N LEU A 507 -5.59 -3.14 -33.16
CA LEU A 507 -5.93 -4.57 -33.11
C LEU A 507 -7.00 -4.87 -32.07
N PHE A 508 -7.01 -4.17 -30.92
CA PHE A 508 -8.09 -4.29 -29.95
C PHE A 508 -9.43 -3.75 -30.48
N ALA A 509 -9.43 -2.61 -31.18
CA ALA A 509 -10.63 -2.07 -31.83
C ALA A 509 -11.17 -3.02 -32.92
N ILE A 510 -10.28 -3.61 -33.75
CA ILE A 510 -10.65 -4.64 -34.74
C ILE A 510 -11.22 -5.87 -34.05
N ALA A 511 -10.61 -6.34 -32.95
CA ALA A 511 -11.14 -7.47 -32.18
C ALA A 511 -12.56 -7.18 -31.64
N ILE A 512 -12.83 -5.95 -31.19
CA ILE A 512 -14.17 -5.53 -30.74
C ILE A 512 -15.15 -5.51 -31.91
N ALA A 513 -14.74 -5.01 -33.08
CA ALA A 513 -15.58 -5.03 -34.28
C ALA A 513 -15.90 -6.46 -34.73
N ALA A 514 -14.90 -7.34 -34.80
CA ALA A 514 -15.05 -8.72 -35.28
C ALA A 514 -15.79 -9.64 -34.28
N LEU A 515 -15.45 -9.58 -32.98
CA LEU A 515 -15.91 -10.57 -32.00
C LEU A 515 -17.17 -10.08 -31.25
N ARG A 516 -18.32 -10.64 -31.61
CA ARG A 516 -19.61 -10.38 -30.93
C ARG A 516 -19.58 -10.75 -29.43
N SER A 517 -18.81 -11.76 -29.06
CA SER A 517 -18.54 -12.14 -27.66
C SER A 517 -17.85 -11.03 -26.89
N LEU A 518 -16.80 -10.43 -27.45
CA LEU A 518 -16.04 -9.35 -26.83
C LEU A 518 -16.91 -8.09 -26.61
N ARG A 519 -17.80 -7.78 -27.56
CA ARG A 519 -18.80 -6.69 -27.39
C ARG A 519 -19.76 -6.95 -26.22
N SER A 520 -20.20 -8.19 -26.03
CA SER A 520 -21.03 -8.58 -24.89
C SER A 520 -20.27 -8.42 -23.57
N ASP A 521 -19.04 -8.93 -23.50
CA ASP A 521 -18.20 -8.87 -22.31
C ASP A 521 -17.85 -7.42 -21.92
N LEU A 522 -17.48 -6.58 -22.89
CA LEU A 522 -17.26 -5.14 -22.68
C LEU A 522 -18.54 -4.40 -22.27
N GLY A 523 -19.70 -4.79 -22.81
CA GLY A 523 -20.98 -4.26 -22.36
C GLY A 523 -21.21 -4.49 -20.85
N ILE A 524 -20.86 -5.68 -20.36
CA ILE A 524 -20.93 -6.05 -18.93
C ILE A 524 -19.94 -5.20 -18.11
N VAL A 525 -18.69 -5.05 -18.57
CA VAL A 525 -17.67 -4.22 -17.93
C VAL A 525 -18.10 -2.75 -17.84
N LEU A 526 -18.50 -2.15 -18.97
CA LEU A 526 -18.91 -0.75 -19.06
C LEU A 526 -20.19 -0.46 -18.26
N ALA A 527 -21.17 -1.37 -18.26
CA ALA A 527 -22.36 -1.24 -17.41
C ALA A 527 -21.99 -1.26 -15.92
N THR A 528 -21.04 -2.11 -15.52
CA THR A 528 -20.56 -2.19 -14.13
C THR A 528 -19.83 -0.90 -13.73
N GLY A 529 -18.95 -0.36 -14.59
CA GLY A 529 -18.29 0.93 -14.37
C GLY A 529 -19.25 2.11 -14.29
N ARG A 530 -20.26 2.18 -15.17
CA ARG A 530 -21.31 3.22 -15.12
C ARG A 530 -22.15 3.17 -13.84
N MET A 531 -22.41 1.98 -13.30
CA MET A 531 -23.11 1.85 -12.00
C MET A 531 -22.25 2.29 -10.82
N ALA A 532 -20.92 2.12 -10.90
CA ALA A 532 -19.99 2.61 -9.88
C ALA A 532 -19.82 4.14 -9.92
N LEU A 533 -19.88 4.76 -11.10
CA LEU A 533 -19.79 6.22 -11.28
C LEU A 533 -21.10 6.99 -10.96
N LYS A 534 -22.23 6.29 -10.84
CA LYS A 534 -23.55 6.88 -10.49
C LYS A 534 -23.89 6.77 -9.00
N ARG A 535 -22.95 6.31 -8.16
CA ARG A 535 -23.07 6.20 -6.70
C ARG A 535 -21.99 7.02 -6.02
#